data_AF-A0A7Y0DYW4-F1
#
_entry.id   AF-A0A7Y0DYW4-F1
#
_cell.length_a   1.000
_cell.length_b   1.000
_cell.length_c   1.000
_cell.angle_alpha   90.00
_cell.angle_beta   90.00
_cell.angle_gamma   90.00
#
_symmetry.space_group_name_H-M   'P 1'
#
loop_
_entity.id
_entity.type
_entity.pdbx_description
1 polymer ?
#
loop_
_entity_poly.entity_id
_entity_poly.type
_entity_poly.pdbx_seq_one_letter_code
_entity_poly.pdbx_strand_id
1 'polypeptide(L)'
;MTVPVVKSTLDVALWFFDQGRREDLHVPAQKLQRLLWIAQALYAAETHGRMLMPAVFIAEETGPTEPTVFHIFEDSRPPIAINKMVPEAENFLHRIWRKYGHHSAEYLNRMMAHSDVYRRAWRKEPGTVIPFNAIVDHFTKKPSADSQVKTQDGRILRKWVPTAKPVARRG
;
A
#
# COMPACT_ATOMS: atom_id res chain seq x y z
N MET A 1 6.18 11.96 16.37
CA MET A 1 6.42 10.65 15.74
C MET A 1 5.33 9.71 16.22
N THR A 2 4.63 9.03 15.32
CA THR A 2 3.57 8.06 15.68
C THR A 2 4.19 6.67 15.83
N VAL A 3 3.78 5.94 16.87
CA VAL A 3 4.21 4.55 17.06
C VAL A 3 3.50 3.68 16.01
N PRO A 4 4.22 2.90 15.20
CA PRO A 4 3.60 1.97 14.25
C PRO A 4 2.77 0.91 14.98
N VAL A 5 1.65 0.49 14.38
CA VAL A 5 0.78 -0.54 14.98
C VAL A 5 1.46 -1.91 14.99
N VAL A 6 2.16 -2.25 13.90
CA VAL A 6 2.98 -3.45 13.76
C VAL A 6 4.44 -3.02 13.86
N LYS A 7 5.24 -3.73 14.66
CA LYS A 7 6.65 -3.37 14.94
C LYS A 7 7.60 -3.64 13.78
N SER A 8 7.19 -4.45 12.81
CA SER A 8 8.02 -4.87 11.68
C SER A 8 7.21 -4.90 10.38
N THR A 9 7.76 -4.33 9.32
CA THR A 9 7.22 -4.45 7.96
C THR A 9 7.24 -5.90 7.48
N LEU A 10 8.23 -6.70 7.92
CA LEU A 10 8.32 -8.13 7.58
C LEU A 10 7.12 -8.92 8.10
N ASP A 11 6.59 -8.60 9.28
CA ASP A 11 5.40 -9.29 9.81
C ASP A 11 4.18 -9.07 8.90
N VAL A 12 4.00 -7.84 8.39
CA VAL A 12 2.93 -7.51 7.43
C VAL A 12 3.16 -8.20 6.09
N ALA A 13 4.41 -8.23 5.61
CA ALA A 13 4.79 -8.86 4.35
C ALA A 13 4.56 -10.38 4.38
N LEU A 14 5.03 -11.04 5.45
CA LEU A 14 4.80 -12.46 5.70
C LEU A 14 3.32 -12.77 5.81
N TRP A 15 2.53 -11.91 6.45
CA TRP A 15 1.08 -12.10 6.53
C TRP A 15 0.46 -12.14 5.14
N PHE A 16 0.76 -11.17 4.26
CA PHE A 16 0.21 -11.16 2.89
C PHE A 16 0.66 -12.38 2.07
N PHE A 17 1.93 -12.76 2.21
CA PHE A 17 2.46 -13.94 1.53
C PHE A 17 1.77 -15.22 2.00
N ASP A 18 1.57 -15.38 3.31
CA ASP A 18 0.91 -16.53 3.91
C ASP A 18 -0.58 -16.59 3.58
N GLN A 19 -1.28 -15.46 3.49
CA GLN A 19 -2.65 -15.43 2.99
C GLN A 19 -2.73 -15.87 1.53
N GLY A 20 -1.81 -15.41 0.68
CA GLY A 20 -1.71 -15.88 -0.69
C GLY A 20 -1.58 -17.40 -0.77
N ARG A 21 -0.66 -17.98 0.00
CA ARG A 21 -0.51 -19.45 0.07
C ARG A 21 -1.76 -20.16 0.55
N ARG A 22 -2.47 -19.64 1.56
CA ARG A 22 -3.69 -20.24 2.10
C ARG A 22 -4.84 -20.27 1.10
N GLU A 23 -4.93 -19.26 0.23
CA GLU A 23 -5.95 -19.15 -0.81
C GLU A 23 -5.47 -19.61 -2.19
N ASP A 24 -4.30 -20.27 -2.26
CA ASP A 24 -3.66 -20.73 -3.49
C ASP A 24 -3.46 -19.63 -4.56
N LEU A 25 -3.22 -18.41 -4.08
CA LEU A 25 -2.92 -17.23 -4.87
C LEU A 25 -1.44 -16.90 -4.79
N HIS A 26 -0.77 -16.93 -5.94
CA HIS A 26 0.63 -16.51 -6.02
C HIS A 26 0.76 -15.00 -5.73
N VAL A 27 1.72 -14.66 -4.86
CA VAL A 27 2.08 -13.28 -4.49
C VAL A 27 3.56 -13.04 -4.79
N PRO A 28 3.91 -12.63 -6.04
CA PRO A 28 5.26 -12.23 -6.37
C PRO A 28 5.72 -11.01 -5.54
N ALA A 29 7.04 -10.83 -5.40
CA ALA A 29 7.63 -9.70 -4.68
C ALA A 29 7.05 -8.34 -5.12
N GLN A 30 6.89 -8.12 -6.43
CA GLN A 30 6.29 -6.88 -6.94
C GLN A 30 4.85 -6.68 -6.45
N LYS A 31 4.01 -7.72 -6.48
CA LYS A 31 2.62 -7.64 -5.98
C LYS A 31 2.60 -7.35 -4.48
N LEU A 32 3.49 -7.99 -3.73
CA LEU A 32 3.65 -7.78 -2.30
C LEU A 32 3.93 -6.31 -1.98
N GLN A 33 4.86 -5.67 -2.71
CA GLN A 33 5.15 -4.25 -2.55
C GLN A 33 3.92 -3.36 -2.72
N ARG A 34 2.99 -3.75 -3.60
CA ARG A 34 1.79 -2.95 -3.88
C ARG A 34 0.78 -3.10 -2.77
N LEU A 35 0.62 -4.32 -2.26
CA LEU A 35 -0.20 -4.59 -1.09
C LEU A 35 0.32 -3.85 0.14
N LEU A 36 1.65 -3.83 0.36
CA LEU A 36 2.29 -3.07 1.45
C LEU A 36 2.05 -1.57 1.34
N TRP A 37 2.30 -0.99 0.16
CA TRP A 37 2.05 0.42 -0.09
C TRP A 37 0.57 0.80 0.14
N ILE A 38 -0.34 0.03 -0.43
CA ILE A 38 -1.79 0.26 -0.30
C ILE A 38 -2.22 0.14 1.16
N ALA A 39 -1.75 -0.88 1.88
CA ALA A 39 -2.06 -1.07 3.29
C ALA A 39 -1.59 0.12 4.13
N GLN A 40 -0.35 0.58 3.94
CA GLN A 40 0.20 1.73 4.66
C GLN A 40 -0.60 3.01 4.38
N ALA A 41 -0.83 3.30 3.10
CA ALA A 41 -1.54 4.49 2.65
C ALA A 41 -2.99 4.54 3.15
N LEU A 42 -3.71 3.43 3.01
CA LEU A 42 -5.11 3.34 3.44
C LEU A 42 -5.25 3.35 4.96
N TYR A 43 -4.35 2.67 5.68
CA TYR A 43 -4.38 2.69 7.13
C TYR A 43 -4.20 4.12 7.63
N ALA A 44 -3.20 4.83 7.11
CA ALA A 44 -2.97 6.23 7.41
C ALA A 44 -4.19 7.12 7.10
N ALA A 45 -4.87 6.90 5.97
CA ALA A 45 -6.07 7.64 5.61
C ALA A 45 -7.25 7.38 6.57
N GLU A 46 -7.44 6.13 7.01
CA GLU A 46 -8.53 5.72 7.91
C GLU A 46 -8.29 6.12 9.38
N THR A 47 -7.04 6.35 9.76
CA THR A 47 -6.64 6.49 11.17
C THR A 47 -5.95 7.82 11.47
N HIS A 48 -6.27 8.85 10.69
CA HIS A 48 -5.76 10.22 10.87
C HIS A 48 -4.23 10.29 10.90
N GLY A 49 -3.57 9.56 10.00
CA GLY A 49 -2.12 9.57 9.82
C GLY A 49 -1.35 8.64 10.76
N ARG A 50 -1.99 7.71 11.47
CA ARG A 50 -1.24 6.66 12.19
C ARG A 50 -0.53 5.74 11.19
N MET A 51 0.61 5.23 11.62
CA MET A 51 1.48 4.36 10.83
C MET A 51 1.09 2.90 11.05
N LEU A 52 0.85 2.12 9.99
CA LEU A 52 0.56 0.70 10.12
C LEU A 52 1.83 -0.08 10.48
N MET A 53 2.89 0.11 9.70
CA MET A 53 4.19 -0.54 9.83
C MET A 53 5.32 0.46 9.61
N PRO A 54 6.52 0.24 10.18
CA PRO A 54 7.68 1.12 10.02
C PRO A 54 8.36 0.91 8.65
N ALA A 55 7.62 1.13 7.56
CA ALA A 55 8.13 0.97 6.20
C ALA A 55 8.71 2.28 5.64
N VAL A 56 9.84 2.17 4.94
CA VAL A 56 10.40 3.25 4.11
C VAL A 56 10.25 2.88 2.65
N PHE A 57 9.40 3.61 1.94
CA PHE A 57 9.20 3.37 0.51
C PHE A 57 10.09 4.30 -0.31
N ILE A 58 10.71 3.75 -1.36
CA ILE A 58 11.41 4.49 -2.41
C ILE A 58 10.61 4.42 -3.72
N ALA A 59 10.79 5.43 -4.58
CA ALA A 59 10.18 5.44 -5.90
C ALA A 59 11.03 4.63 -6.88
N GLU A 60 10.55 3.44 -7.27
CA GLU A 60 11.14 2.59 -8.30
C GLU A 60 10.31 2.64 -9.59
N GLU A 61 10.87 2.18 -10.71
CA GLU A 61 10.25 2.19 -12.04
C GLU A 61 8.82 1.62 -12.04
N THR A 62 8.64 0.50 -11.34
CA THR A 62 7.36 -0.22 -11.30
C THR A 62 6.40 0.30 -10.22
N GLY A 63 6.81 1.27 -9.39
CA GLY A 63 6.03 1.84 -8.31
C GLY A 63 6.77 1.92 -6.95
N PRO A 64 6.08 2.37 -5.88
CA PRO A 64 6.68 2.50 -4.55
C PRO A 64 7.11 1.17 -3.93
N THR A 65 8.38 1.06 -3.57
CA THR A 65 8.98 -0.20 -3.08
C THR A 65 9.60 0.01 -1.71
N GLU A 66 9.31 -0.87 -0.78
CA GLU A 66 10.08 -1.04 0.45
C GLU A 66 11.26 -1.98 0.12
N PRO A 67 12.50 -1.45 0.08
CA PRO A 67 13.61 -2.13 -0.58
C PRO A 67 14.07 -3.38 0.17
N THR A 68 14.04 -3.37 1.50
CA THR A 68 14.49 -4.50 2.32
C THR A 68 13.57 -5.71 2.16
N VAL A 69 12.25 -5.50 2.24
CA VAL A 69 11.26 -6.54 2.02
C VAL A 69 11.27 -7.00 0.56
N PHE A 70 11.47 -6.10 -0.40
CA PHE A 70 11.55 -6.52 -1.80
C PHE A 70 12.67 -7.52 -1.98
N HIS A 71 13.89 -7.16 -1.58
CA HIS A 71 15.07 -8.00 -1.70
C HIS A 71 14.92 -9.37 -1.01
N ILE A 72 14.37 -9.39 0.21
CA ILE A 72 14.19 -10.63 0.99
C ILE A 72 13.18 -11.59 0.32
N PHE A 73 12.22 -11.07 -0.45
CA PHE A 73 11.14 -11.86 -1.06
C PHE A 73 11.31 -12.09 -2.57
N GLU A 74 12.42 -11.69 -3.18
CA GLU A 74 12.66 -11.88 -4.63
C GLU A 74 12.55 -13.34 -5.04
N ASP A 75 13.12 -14.25 -4.25
CA ASP A 75 13.18 -15.67 -4.58
C ASP A 75 12.02 -16.47 -3.96
N SER A 76 11.80 -16.32 -2.65
CA SER A 76 10.84 -17.14 -1.91
C SER A 76 10.43 -16.52 -0.58
N ARG A 77 9.49 -17.17 0.12
CA ARG A 77 9.14 -16.81 1.50
C ARG A 77 10.40 -16.98 2.39
N PRO A 78 10.87 -15.95 3.09
CA PRO A 78 12.01 -16.11 3.98
C PRO A 78 11.65 -17.05 5.14
N PRO A 79 12.62 -17.83 5.67
CA PRO A 79 12.42 -18.77 6.77
C PRO A 79 12.36 -18.05 8.13
N ILE A 80 11.56 -16.99 8.21
CA ILE A 80 11.37 -16.16 9.40
C ILE A 80 9.98 -16.43 9.97
N ALA A 81 9.90 -16.54 11.29
CA ALA A 81 8.63 -16.67 12.00
C ALA A 81 7.92 -15.31 12.05
N ILE A 82 6.62 -15.33 11.77
CA ILE A 82 5.78 -14.15 11.91
C ILE A 82 5.45 -13.93 13.39
N ASN A 83 5.60 -12.71 13.89
CA ASN A 83 5.10 -12.36 15.22
C ASN A 83 3.57 -12.32 15.19
N LYS A 84 2.92 -12.70 16.30
CA LYS A 84 1.47 -12.58 16.41
C LYS A 84 1.06 -11.13 16.21
N MET A 85 0.23 -10.89 15.20
CA MET A 85 -0.27 -9.55 14.90
C MET A 85 -1.34 -9.13 15.91
N VAL A 86 -1.38 -7.83 16.21
CA VAL A 86 -2.46 -7.27 17.02
C VAL A 86 -3.78 -7.32 16.23
N PRO A 87 -4.93 -7.55 16.89
CA PRO A 87 -6.21 -7.72 16.20
C PRO A 87 -6.60 -6.55 15.28
N GLU A 88 -6.23 -5.31 15.67
CA GLU A 88 -6.46 -4.12 14.84
C GLU A 88 -5.80 -4.25 13.46
N ALA A 89 -4.51 -4.61 13.42
CA ALA A 89 -3.76 -4.74 12.20
C ALA A 89 -4.23 -5.95 11.37
N GLU A 90 -4.45 -7.10 12.02
CA GLU A 90 -4.90 -8.32 11.31
C GLU A 90 -6.26 -8.12 10.64
N ASN A 91 -7.24 -7.56 11.35
CA ASN A 91 -8.55 -7.23 10.77
C ASN A 91 -8.42 -6.23 9.61
N PHE A 92 -7.55 -5.24 9.75
CA PHE A 92 -7.29 -4.28 8.68
C PHE A 92 -6.71 -4.97 7.43
N LEU A 93 -5.70 -5.82 7.61
CA LEU A 93 -5.06 -6.54 6.51
C LEU A 93 -6.04 -7.51 5.82
N HIS A 94 -6.94 -8.18 6.55
CA HIS A 94 -8.01 -8.98 5.94
C HIS A 94 -8.91 -8.16 5.01
N ARG A 95 -9.25 -6.91 5.36
CA ARG A 95 -10.01 -6.03 4.46
C ARG A 95 -9.21 -5.64 3.22
N ILE A 96 -7.92 -5.37 3.37
CA ILE A 96 -7.03 -5.07 2.23
C ILE A 96 -6.94 -6.29 1.32
N TRP A 97 -6.73 -7.49 1.88
CA TRP A 97 -6.65 -8.73 1.13
C TRP A 97 -7.95 -9.01 0.34
N ARG A 98 -9.11 -8.96 0.99
CA ARG A 98 -10.41 -9.17 0.33
C ARG A 98 -10.64 -8.22 -0.84
N LYS A 99 -10.10 -7.00 -0.78
CA LYS A 99 -10.28 -5.98 -1.81
C LYS A 99 -9.23 -6.03 -2.92
N TYR A 100 -7.99 -6.39 -2.59
CA TYR A 100 -6.85 -6.24 -3.51
C TYR A 100 -6.06 -7.52 -3.77
N GLY A 101 -6.21 -8.55 -2.94
CA GLY A 101 -5.46 -9.79 -2.99
C GLY A 101 -5.63 -10.57 -4.29
N HIS A 102 -6.82 -10.52 -4.90
CA HIS A 102 -7.09 -11.21 -6.17
C HIS A 102 -6.56 -10.46 -7.41
N HIS A 103 -6.12 -9.21 -7.28
CA HIS A 103 -5.60 -8.45 -8.40
C HIS A 103 -4.15 -8.82 -8.73
N SER A 104 -3.77 -8.67 -10.00
CA SER A 104 -2.38 -8.85 -10.45
C SER A 104 -1.50 -7.66 -10.03
N ALA A 105 -0.18 -7.87 -9.98
CA ALA A 105 0.79 -6.80 -9.76
C ALA A 105 0.58 -5.65 -10.76
N GLU A 106 0.38 -6.00 -12.02
CA GLU A 106 0.21 -5.08 -13.14
C GLU A 106 -1.08 -4.23 -13.01
N TYR A 107 -2.18 -4.82 -12.54
CA TYR A 107 -3.39 -4.06 -12.21
C TYR A 107 -3.14 -3.07 -11.07
N LEU A 108 -2.48 -3.50 -10.00
CA LEU A 108 -2.16 -2.65 -8.86
C LEU A 108 -1.17 -1.54 -9.24
N ASN A 109 -0.20 -1.82 -10.12
CA ASN A 109 0.73 -0.84 -10.69
C ASN A 109 -0.01 0.29 -11.38
N ARG A 110 -0.94 -0.02 -12.31
CA ARG A 110 -1.76 1.01 -12.98
C ARG A 110 -2.58 1.85 -12.00
N MET A 111 -3.07 1.23 -10.93
CA MET A 111 -3.81 1.93 -9.89
C MET A 111 -2.93 2.96 -9.16
N MET A 112 -1.70 2.60 -8.78
CA MET A 112 -0.78 3.53 -8.09
C MET A 112 -0.05 4.46 -9.04
N ALA A 113 0.04 4.14 -10.33
CA ALA A 113 0.65 5.00 -11.34
C ALA A 113 0.00 6.38 -11.36
N HIS A 114 -1.20 6.57 -10.80
CA HIS A 114 -1.93 7.83 -10.66
C HIS A 114 -1.67 8.59 -9.35
N SER A 115 -0.85 8.03 -8.45
CA SER A 115 -0.49 8.66 -7.19
C SER A 115 0.52 9.78 -7.41
N ASP A 116 0.11 11.02 -7.15
CA ASP A 116 0.99 12.20 -7.30
C ASP A 116 2.19 12.13 -6.36
N VAL A 117 2.04 11.53 -5.17
CA VAL A 117 3.15 11.43 -4.22
C VAL A 117 4.27 10.54 -4.77
N TYR A 118 3.92 9.40 -5.37
CA TYR A 118 4.86 8.54 -6.07
C TYR A 118 5.49 9.25 -7.28
N ARG A 119 4.65 9.81 -8.17
CA ARG A 119 5.13 10.48 -9.39
C ARG A 119 6.11 11.61 -9.11
N ARG A 120 5.88 12.40 -8.06
CA ARG A 120 6.78 13.50 -7.68
C ARG A 120 8.14 12.98 -7.21
N ALA A 121 8.16 11.91 -6.42
CA ALA A 121 9.41 11.27 -6.00
C ALA A 121 10.16 10.66 -7.21
N TRP A 122 9.45 9.91 -8.06
CA TRP A 122 10.05 9.30 -9.26
C TRP A 122 10.64 10.33 -10.24
N ARG A 123 9.94 11.45 -10.49
CA ARG A 123 10.44 12.53 -11.36
C ARG A 123 11.63 13.29 -10.79
N LYS A 124 11.80 13.28 -9.46
CA LYS A 124 12.97 13.88 -8.83
C LYS A 124 14.20 13.04 -9.16
N GLU A 125 14.14 11.76 -8.81
CA GLU A 125 15.18 10.78 -9.08
C GLU A 125 14.68 9.36 -8.74
N PRO A 126 15.00 8.33 -9.55
CA PRO A 126 14.84 6.94 -9.15
C PRO A 126 15.46 6.65 -7.77
N GLY A 127 14.79 5.85 -6.94
CA GLY A 127 15.24 5.55 -5.58
C GLY A 127 14.94 6.65 -4.54
N THR A 128 14.31 7.76 -4.93
CA THR A 128 13.91 8.81 -3.98
C THR A 128 12.99 8.24 -2.90
N VAL A 129 13.36 8.42 -1.63
CA VAL A 129 12.50 8.10 -0.48
C VAL A 129 11.22 8.93 -0.52
N ILE A 130 10.09 8.26 -0.35
CA ILE A 130 8.77 8.88 -0.28
C ILE A 130 8.43 9.15 1.19
N PRO A 131 8.42 10.41 1.65
CA PRO A 131 8.18 10.73 3.05
C PRO A 131 6.78 10.29 3.50
N PHE A 132 6.68 9.66 4.68
CA PHE A 132 5.39 9.16 5.18
C PHE A 132 4.33 10.26 5.33
N ASN A 133 4.70 11.46 5.78
CA ASN A 133 3.79 12.61 5.84
C ASN A 133 3.23 12.98 4.45
N ALA A 134 4.04 12.89 3.39
CA ALA A 134 3.57 13.13 2.03
C ALA A 134 2.57 12.06 1.55
N ILE A 135 2.71 10.81 2.04
CA ILE A 135 1.73 9.74 1.83
C ILE A 135 0.42 10.11 2.54
N VAL A 136 0.49 10.42 3.84
CA VAL A 136 -0.67 10.84 4.65
C VAL A 136 -1.42 11.99 3.98
N ASP A 137 -0.72 13.06 3.63
CA ASP A 137 -1.30 14.24 2.98
C ASP A 137 -1.97 13.90 1.65
N HIS A 138 -1.39 12.99 0.86
CA HIS A 138 -1.98 12.60 -0.42
C HIS A 138 -3.27 11.80 -0.26
N PHE A 139 -3.30 10.86 0.68
CA PHE A 139 -4.39 9.91 0.85
C PHE A 139 -5.51 10.39 1.79
N THR A 140 -5.26 11.42 2.60
CA THR A 140 -6.28 12.07 3.45
C THR A 140 -6.96 13.27 2.79
N LYS A 141 -6.37 13.85 1.73
CA LYS A 141 -6.98 14.95 0.99
C LYS A 141 -8.31 14.50 0.39
N LYS A 142 -9.38 15.25 0.70
CA LYS A 142 -10.67 15.09 0.01
C LYS A 142 -10.43 15.29 -1.49
N PRO A 143 -10.97 14.40 -2.37
CA PRO A 143 -10.87 14.61 -3.80
C PRO A 143 -11.50 15.96 -4.15
N SER A 144 -10.73 16.86 -4.77
CA SER A 144 -11.28 18.09 -5.35
C SER A 144 -12.20 17.73 -6.52
N ALA A 145 -13.19 18.58 -6.81
CA ALA A 145 -14.14 18.36 -7.91
C ALA A 145 -13.45 18.14 -9.28
N ASP A 146 -12.22 18.63 -9.45
CA ASP A 146 -11.40 18.51 -10.66
C ASP A 146 -10.52 17.26 -10.76
N SER A 147 -10.75 16.24 -9.92
CA SER A 147 -10.01 14.98 -9.97
C SER A 147 -10.50 14.05 -11.10
N GLN A 148 -10.63 14.60 -12.31
CA GLN A 148 -10.97 13.90 -13.54
C GLN A 148 -9.74 13.84 -14.45
N VAL A 149 -9.32 12.63 -14.83
CA VAL A 149 -8.25 12.39 -15.81
C VAL A 149 -8.91 12.01 -17.12
N LYS A 150 -8.77 12.85 -18.16
CA LYS A 150 -9.11 12.48 -19.53
C LYS A 150 -8.00 11.57 -20.08
N THR A 151 -8.34 10.33 -20.41
CA THR A 151 -7.47 9.44 -21.19
C THR A 151 -7.42 9.88 -22.65
N GLN A 152 -6.37 9.47 -23.39
CA GLN A 152 -6.24 9.77 -24.83
C GLN A 152 -7.45 9.31 -25.67
N ASP A 153 -8.12 8.22 -25.27
CA ASP A 153 -9.35 7.72 -25.91
C ASP A 153 -10.64 8.46 -25.49
N GLY A 154 -10.53 9.66 -24.92
CA GLY A 154 -11.68 10.51 -24.57
C GLY A 154 -12.46 10.10 -23.32
N ARG A 155 -12.15 8.96 -22.68
CA ARG A 155 -12.79 8.56 -21.41
C ARG A 155 -12.35 9.45 -20.26
N ILE A 156 -13.29 9.83 -19.41
CA ILE A 156 -13.04 10.57 -18.18
C ILE A 156 -12.97 9.56 -17.03
N LEU A 157 -11.78 9.33 -16.49
CA LEU A 157 -11.58 8.52 -15.31
C LEU A 157 -11.50 9.41 -14.07
N ARG A 158 -12.20 9.05 -12.99
CA ARG A 158 -11.91 9.65 -11.69
C ARG A 158 -10.48 9.29 -11.29
N LYS A 159 -9.68 10.29 -10.96
CA LYS A 159 -8.35 10.11 -10.36
C LYS A 159 -8.54 9.21 -9.15
N TRP A 160 -7.87 8.06 -9.17
CA TRP A 160 -8.01 7.11 -8.09
C TRP A 160 -7.44 7.71 -6.81
N VAL A 161 -8.32 7.94 -5.84
CA VAL A 161 -7.98 8.26 -4.46
C VAL A 161 -8.65 7.17 -3.62
N PRO A 162 -7.90 6.32 -2.92
CA PRO A 162 -8.49 5.25 -2.17
C PRO A 162 -9.29 5.86 -1.02
N THR A 163 -10.61 5.75 -1.13
CA THR A 163 -11.52 6.33 -0.15
C THR A 163 -11.68 5.35 1.00
N ALA A 164 -11.10 5.72 2.14
CA ALA A 164 -11.50 5.25 3.46
C ALA A 164 -12.97 5.65 3.68
N LYS A 165 -13.93 4.72 3.66
CA LYS A 165 -15.26 5.02 4.23
C LYS A 165 -15.10 5.04 5.74
N PRO A 166 -15.37 6.16 6.44
CA PRO A 166 -15.36 6.14 7.89
C PRO A 166 -16.46 5.19 8.36
N VAL A 167 -16.09 4.22 9.21
CA VAL A 167 -17.07 3.43 9.95
C VAL A 167 -17.74 4.38 10.92
N ALA A 168 -18.98 4.77 10.63
CA ALA A 168 -19.79 5.53 11.58
C ALA A 168 -19.95 4.67 12.85
N ARG A 169 -19.36 5.12 13.96
CA ARG A 169 -19.66 4.57 15.28
C ARG A 169 -21.13 4.86 15.57
N ARG A 170 -21.97 3.84 15.56
CA ARG A 170 -23.31 3.93 16.17
C ARG A 170 -23.10 3.95 17.68
N GLY A 171 -23.51 5.04 18.31
CA GLY A 171 -23.68 5.14 19.76
C GLY A 171 -24.92 4.38 20.21
#